data_AF-A0A522VK10-F1
#
_entry.id   AF-A0A522VK10-F1
#
_cell.length_a   1.000
_cell.length_b   1.000
_cell.length_c   1.000
_cell.angle_alpha   90.00
_cell.angle_beta   90.00
_cell.angle_gamma   90.00
#
_symmetry.space_group_name_H-M   'P 1'
#
loop_
_entity.id
_entity.type
_entity.pdbx_description
1 polymer ?
#
loop_
_entity_poly.entity_id
_entity_poly.type
_entity_poly.pdbx_seq_one_letter_code
_entity_poly.pdbx_strand_id
1 'polypeptide(L)'
;QTARSWQDMADIVQPTNIDVIDQDHRKIIELTLELSNVLHGDKIDLKKIQAQSAALENLYTYAEYHFQREERLIEQFGLPYGDKQKKQHHDLLQHLRGAIGDFEQGRLTALLNLKSAILDWWVTHFNEVDYLTFNQEGMTERIIRSADSWEALQDIVKSVGILDLDAEHRQLAVLALWFLQDARQGGATQENRYLALYQAAEAHFRHEEALIASHGLPDLERHKTLHDGLLATLRAWVDAWEQGDHVVSVESLQVILIWWITHINEVDAPFFSAERVSRHVFTRVSQWDEFRIFLRFTGVAEVDYDHEIITSLMLRIDQPTVVASADATDDVKLKQWLVFFDTMIDVVRKHFAEEQKLMAEHRLPLSKIHCNEHARFLQLMLGYRENIAHGRMLISAVFKQHILDWWVEHVNQFDYPTFSVLKLDDDLF
;
A
#
# COMPACT_ATOMS: atom_id res chain seq x y z
N GLN A 1 -21.41 -3.69 -14.55
CA GLN A 1 -21.76 -2.76 -15.67
C GLN A 1 -22.05 -1.32 -15.21
N THR A 2 -22.73 -1.12 -14.07
CA THR A 2 -23.05 0.23 -13.52
C THR A 2 -21.92 0.87 -12.71
N ALA A 3 -20.91 0.11 -12.31
CA ALA A 3 -19.78 0.59 -11.53
C ALA A 3 -19.09 1.81 -12.13
N ARG A 4 -18.77 2.76 -11.26
CA ARG A 4 -18.12 4.05 -11.55
C ARG A 4 -16.84 4.26 -10.74
N SER A 5 -16.70 3.54 -9.64
CA SER A 5 -15.58 3.62 -8.71
C SER A 5 -15.16 2.23 -8.22
N TRP A 6 -14.00 2.14 -7.59
CA TRP A 6 -13.56 0.93 -6.90
C TRP A 6 -14.57 0.49 -5.82
N GLN A 7 -15.17 1.45 -5.10
CA GLN A 7 -16.15 1.18 -4.05
C GLN A 7 -17.38 0.41 -4.55
N ASP A 8 -17.75 0.58 -5.83
CA ASP A 8 -18.84 -0.18 -6.45
C ASP A 8 -18.46 -1.65 -6.75
N MET A 9 -17.17 -1.98 -6.67
CA MET A 9 -16.58 -3.25 -7.05
C MET A 9 -15.89 -3.97 -5.88
N ALA A 10 -15.64 -3.28 -4.76
CA ALA A 10 -14.86 -3.80 -3.64
C ALA A 10 -15.41 -5.11 -3.07
N ASP A 11 -16.74 -5.27 -3.03
CA ASP A 11 -17.40 -6.49 -2.56
C ASP A 11 -17.50 -7.59 -3.64
N ILE A 12 -17.08 -7.30 -4.87
CA ILE A 12 -17.17 -8.21 -6.03
C ILE A 12 -15.83 -8.92 -6.28
N VAL A 13 -14.70 -8.24 -6.02
CA VAL A 13 -13.36 -8.77 -6.22
C VAL A 13 -12.89 -9.42 -4.93
N GLN A 14 -12.60 -10.73 -4.98
CA GLN A 14 -12.11 -11.47 -3.82
C GLN A 14 -10.63 -11.17 -3.56
N PRO A 15 -10.22 -10.98 -2.28
CA PRO A 15 -8.83 -10.74 -1.94
C PRO A 15 -8.00 -12.04 -2.06
N THR A 16 -6.81 -11.92 -2.64
CA THR A 16 -5.79 -12.96 -2.74
C THR A 16 -5.02 -13.16 -1.44
N ASN A 17 -5.17 -12.24 -0.47
CA ASN A 17 -4.39 -12.16 0.78
C ASN A 17 -2.89 -11.89 0.57
N ILE A 18 -2.51 -11.46 -0.63
CA ILE A 18 -1.19 -10.92 -0.95
C ILE A 18 -1.38 -9.43 -1.25
N ASP A 19 -0.96 -8.56 -0.32
CA ASP A 19 -1.29 -7.12 -0.36
C ASP A 19 -0.92 -6.46 -1.70
N VAL A 20 0.25 -6.80 -2.25
CA VAL A 20 0.71 -6.23 -3.52
C VAL A 20 -0.13 -6.66 -4.72
N ILE A 21 -0.73 -7.86 -4.69
CA ILE A 21 -1.63 -8.34 -5.74
C ILE A 21 -3.01 -7.69 -5.58
N ASP A 22 -3.53 -7.62 -4.35
CA ASP A 22 -4.82 -6.97 -4.08
C ASP A 22 -4.80 -5.47 -4.42
N GLN A 23 -3.67 -4.80 -4.20
CA GLN A 23 -3.43 -3.42 -4.64
C GLN A 23 -3.42 -3.30 -6.17
N ASP A 24 -2.78 -4.22 -6.88
CA ASP A 24 -2.79 -4.22 -8.34
C ASP A 24 -4.20 -4.45 -8.90
N HIS A 25 -4.96 -5.38 -8.32
CA HIS A 25 -6.35 -5.64 -8.70
C HIS A 25 -7.20 -4.39 -8.58
N ARG A 26 -7.09 -3.68 -7.44
CA ARG A 26 -7.75 -2.37 -7.26
C ARG A 26 -7.34 -1.39 -8.36
N LYS A 27 -6.03 -1.23 -8.59
CA LYS A 27 -5.51 -0.26 -9.56
C LYS A 27 -5.96 -0.55 -10.99
N ILE A 28 -5.98 -1.83 -11.38
CA ILE A 28 -6.42 -2.27 -12.70
C ILE A 28 -7.92 -2.00 -12.91
N ILE A 29 -8.75 -2.22 -11.89
CA ILE A 29 -10.16 -1.86 -11.94
C ILE A 29 -10.33 -0.35 -12.08
N GLU A 30 -9.59 0.46 -11.30
CA GLU A 30 -9.62 1.92 -11.41
C GLU A 30 -9.23 2.39 -12.82
N LEU A 31 -8.15 1.86 -13.41
CA LEU A 31 -7.72 2.17 -14.78
C LEU A 31 -8.76 1.73 -15.82
N THR A 32 -9.40 0.58 -15.62
CA THR A 32 -10.48 0.08 -16.50
C THR A 32 -11.73 0.97 -16.41
N LEU A 33 -12.07 1.47 -15.24
CA LEU A 33 -13.18 2.41 -15.02
C LEU A 33 -12.86 3.81 -15.55
N GLU A 34 -11.61 4.25 -15.47
CA GLU A 34 -11.16 5.49 -16.12
C GLU A 34 -11.31 5.40 -17.64
N LEU A 35 -10.83 4.30 -18.25
CA LEU A 35 -11.01 4.03 -19.67
C LEU A 35 -12.48 4.14 -20.07
N SER A 36 -13.38 3.58 -19.26
CA SER A 36 -14.82 3.75 -19.46
C SER A 36 -15.21 5.23 -19.52
N ASN A 37 -14.80 6.04 -18.55
CA ASN A 37 -15.25 7.43 -18.47
C ASN A 37 -14.79 8.27 -19.67
N VAL A 38 -13.56 8.05 -20.18
CA VAL A 38 -13.06 8.75 -21.37
C VAL A 38 -13.71 8.26 -22.68
N LEU A 39 -14.23 7.03 -22.72
CA LEU A 39 -14.93 6.49 -23.88
C LEU A 39 -16.38 7.00 -24.04
N HIS A 40 -17.02 7.51 -22.97
CA HIS A 40 -18.41 7.98 -23.03
C HIS A 40 -18.51 9.48 -23.43
N GLY A 41 -19.51 9.85 -24.25
CA GLY A 41 -19.89 11.25 -24.57
C GLY A 41 -19.90 11.61 -26.07
N ASP A 42 -20.82 12.50 -26.46
CA ASP A 42 -21.27 12.69 -27.86
C ASP A 42 -20.34 13.51 -28.77
N LYS A 43 -19.35 14.22 -28.20
CA LYS A 43 -18.38 15.00 -28.98
C LYS A 43 -17.01 14.33 -28.99
N ILE A 44 -16.55 13.97 -30.18
CA ILE A 44 -15.17 13.51 -30.42
C ILE A 44 -14.34 14.75 -30.78
N ASP A 45 -13.33 15.05 -29.97
CA ASP A 45 -12.29 16.03 -30.30
C ASP A 45 -10.89 15.42 -30.09
N LEU A 46 -9.86 16.13 -30.57
CA LEU A 46 -8.47 15.68 -30.48
C LEU A 46 -8.01 15.41 -29.04
N LYS A 47 -8.50 16.18 -28.05
CA LYS A 47 -8.13 15.99 -26.64
C LYS A 47 -8.72 14.71 -26.08
N LYS A 48 -9.97 14.41 -26.43
CA LYS A 48 -10.65 13.17 -26.04
C LYS A 48 -9.97 11.96 -26.65
N ILE A 49 -9.53 12.04 -27.90
CA ILE A 49 -8.78 10.98 -28.56
C ILE A 49 -7.45 10.72 -27.82
N GLN A 50 -6.71 11.77 -27.49
CA GLN A 50 -5.46 11.66 -26.72
C GLN A 50 -5.69 11.04 -25.33
N ALA A 51 -6.76 11.44 -24.64
CA ALA A 51 -7.11 10.89 -23.32
C ALA A 51 -7.48 9.39 -23.40
N GLN A 52 -8.22 8.99 -24.44
CA GLN A 52 -8.58 7.58 -24.66
C GLN A 52 -7.36 6.71 -24.98
N SER A 53 -6.46 7.18 -25.85
CA SER A 53 -5.19 6.50 -26.11
C SER A 53 -4.34 6.38 -24.84
N ALA A 54 -4.20 7.47 -24.07
CA ALA A 54 -3.44 7.44 -22.83
C ALA A 54 -4.03 6.46 -21.80
N ALA A 55 -5.35 6.38 -21.67
CA ALA A 55 -6.01 5.45 -20.76
C ALA A 55 -5.78 3.98 -21.15
N LEU A 56 -5.87 3.65 -22.45
CA LEU A 56 -5.55 2.30 -22.96
C LEU A 56 -4.09 1.92 -22.73
N GLU A 57 -3.16 2.83 -23.00
CA GLU A 57 -1.73 2.62 -22.78
C GLU A 57 -1.41 2.42 -21.30
N ASN A 58 -2.02 3.20 -20.41
CA ASN A 58 -1.84 3.04 -18.97
C ASN A 58 -2.36 1.68 -18.50
N LEU A 59 -3.54 1.26 -18.97
CA LEU A 59 -4.10 -0.05 -18.65
C LEU A 59 -3.21 -1.19 -19.16
N TYR A 60 -2.73 -1.12 -20.41
CA TYR A 60 -1.78 -2.10 -20.95
C TYR A 60 -0.52 -2.19 -20.10
N THR A 61 0.11 -1.03 -19.84
CA THR A 61 1.39 -0.96 -19.13
C THR A 61 1.27 -1.52 -17.72
N TYR A 62 0.20 -1.16 -17.00
CA TYR A 62 -0.02 -1.64 -15.64
C TYR A 62 -0.39 -3.13 -15.61
N ALA A 63 -1.21 -3.60 -16.56
CA ALA A 63 -1.54 -5.02 -16.69
C ALA A 63 -0.29 -5.87 -16.94
N GLU A 64 0.61 -5.43 -17.83
CA GLU A 64 1.88 -6.12 -18.09
C GLU A 64 2.75 -6.20 -16.84
N TYR A 65 2.85 -5.09 -16.10
CA TYR A 65 3.61 -5.04 -14.85
C TYR A 65 3.02 -5.96 -13.76
N HIS A 66 1.70 -5.94 -13.59
CA HIS A 66 0.97 -6.80 -12.66
C HIS A 66 1.16 -8.29 -12.99
N PHE A 67 0.98 -8.69 -14.25
CA PHE A 67 1.16 -10.08 -14.67
C PHE A 67 2.61 -10.56 -14.46
N GLN A 68 3.62 -9.72 -14.72
CA GLN A 68 5.01 -10.06 -14.42
C GLN A 68 5.22 -10.32 -12.92
N ARG A 69 4.57 -9.54 -12.05
CA ARG A 69 4.63 -9.73 -10.60
C ARG A 69 3.95 -11.03 -10.19
N GLU A 70 2.76 -11.32 -10.67
CA GLU A 70 2.05 -12.57 -10.38
C GLU A 70 2.84 -13.78 -10.84
N GLU A 71 3.36 -13.75 -12.08
CA GLU A 71 4.15 -14.84 -12.64
C GLU A 71 5.42 -15.10 -11.84
N ARG A 72 6.10 -14.05 -11.36
CA ARG A 72 7.22 -14.17 -10.42
C ARG A 72 6.79 -14.89 -9.13
N LEU A 73 5.67 -14.49 -8.53
CA LEU A 73 5.18 -15.10 -7.28
C LEU A 73 4.78 -16.56 -7.46
N ILE A 74 4.12 -16.88 -8.58
CA ILE A 74 3.75 -18.25 -8.95
C ILE A 74 4.99 -19.13 -9.06
N GLU A 75 6.04 -18.64 -9.72
CA GLU A 75 7.32 -19.37 -9.84
C GLU A 75 8.03 -19.50 -8.49
N GLN A 76 8.14 -18.40 -7.74
CA GLN A 76 8.80 -18.32 -6.44
C GLN A 76 8.20 -19.31 -5.44
N PHE A 77 6.87 -19.41 -5.39
CA PHE A 77 6.16 -20.28 -4.46
C PHE A 77 5.83 -21.67 -5.04
N GLY A 78 6.17 -21.92 -6.30
CA GLY A 78 5.88 -23.18 -6.98
C GLY A 78 4.37 -23.49 -7.04
N LEU A 79 3.55 -22.47 -7.32
CA LEU A 79 2.09 -22.59 -7.39
C LEU A 79 1.68 -23.30 -8.69
N PRO A 80 0.61 -24.11 -8.67
CA PRO A 80 0.17 -24.86 -9.85
C PRO A 80 -0.48 -23.93 -10.89
N TYR A 81 -0.67 -24.45 -12.11
CA TYR A 81 -1.37 -23.79 -13.23
C TYR A 81 -0.67 -22.60 -13.89
N GLY A 82 0.57 -22.29 -13.51
CA GLY A 82 1.33 -21.15 -14.07
C GLY A 82 1.32 -21.07 -15.59
N ASP A 83 1.53 -22.17 -16.32
CA ASP A 83 1.53 -22.15 -17.80
C ASP A 83 0.18 -21.74 -18.41
N LYS A 84 -0.93 -22.17 -17.82
CA LYS A 84 -2.28 -21.84 -18.30
C LYS A 84 -2.58 -20.37 -18.02
N GLN A 85 -2.23 -19.89 -16.83
CA GLN A 85 -2.45 -18.51 -16.41
C GLN A 85 -1.61 -17.53 -17.25
N LYS A 86 -0.31 -17.82 -17.45
CA LYS A 86 0.58 -17.08 -18.38
C LYS A 86 0.02 -16.94 -19.78
N LYS A 87 -0.62 -17.99 -20.30
CA LYS A 87 -1.28 -17.91 -21.60
C LYS A 87 -2.46 -16.94 -21.58
N GLN A 88 -3.28 -16.94 -20.53
CA GLN A 88 -4.39 -15.98 -20.40
C GLN A 88 -3.88 -14.54 -20.32
N HIS A 89 -2.79 -14.29 -19.58
CA HIS A 89 -2.13 -12.99 -19.50
C HIS A 89 -1.67 -12.52 -20.89
N HIS A 90 -0.96 -13.40 -21.61
CA HIS A 90 -0.48 -13.12 -22.97
C HIS A 90 -1.62 -12.77 -23.92
N ASP A 91 -2.70 -13.57 -23.91
CA ASP A 91 -3.86 -13.37 -24.77
C ASP A 91 -4.54 -12.01 -24.48
N LEU A 92 -4.67 -11.62 -23.20
CA LEU A 92 -5.22 -10.30 -22.85
C LEU A 92 -4.31 -9.16 -23.30
N LEU A 93 -3.00 -9.24 -23.05
CA LEU A 93 -2.04 -8.21 -23.47
C LEU A 93 -2.07 -8.05 -24.99
N GLN A 94 -2.18 -9.15 -25.73
CA GLN A 94 -2.34 -9.11 -27.19
C GLN A 94 -3.63 -8.39 -27.61
N HIS A 95 -4.75 -8.68 -26.94
CA HIS A 95 -6.02 -7.99 -27.20
C HIS A 95 -5.93 -6.48 -26.90
N LEU A 96 -5.34 -6.09 -25.77
CA LEU A 96 -5.14 -4.68 -25.42
C LEU A 96 -4.24 -3.96 -26.44
N ARG A 97 -3.15 -4.60 -26.87
CA ARG A 97 -2.26 -4.07 -27.90
C ARG A 97 -2.95 -3.94 -29.26
N GLY A 98 -3.82 -4.89 -29.62
CA GLY A 98 -4.67 -4.78 -30.79
C GLY A 98 -5.62 -3.58 -30.72
N ALA A 99 -6.28 -3.38 -29.57
CA ALA A 99 -7.17 -2.25 -29.34
C ALA A 99 -6.45 -0.89 -29.43
N ILE A 100 -5.22 -0.80 -28.90
CA ILE A 100 -4.34 0.37 -29.05
C ILE A 100 -4.07 0.63 -30.55
N GLY A 101 -3.65 -0.39 -31.31
CA GLY A 101 -3.37 -0.23 -32.74
C GLY A 101 -4.60 0.14 -33.58
N ASP A 102 -5.78 -0.38 -33.24
CA ASP A 102 -7.05 0.01 -33.85
C ASP A 102 -7.39 1.48 -33.55
N PHE A 103 -7.11 1.92 -32.32
CA PHE A 103 -7.31 3.28 -31.89
C PHE A 103 -6.43 4.27 -32.66
N GLU A 104 -5.13 3.99 -32.76
CA GLU A 104 -4.16 4.79 -33.52
C GLU A 104 -4.54 4.94 -35.00
N GLN A 105 -5.22 3.94 -35.55
CA GLN A 105 -5.70 3.92 -36.94
C GLN A 105 -7.11 4.52 -37.11
N GLY A 106 -7.69 5.11 -36.06
CA GLY A 106 -8.99 5.79 -36.11
C GLY A 106 -10.21 4.89 -36.16
N ARG A 107 -10.10 3.59 -35.83
CA ARG A 107 -11.21 2.62 -35.84
C ARG A 107 -12.01 2.66 -34.52
N LEU A 108 -12.66 3.79 -34.26
CA LEU A 108 -13.33 4.09 -32.98
C LEU A 108 -14.54 3.18 -32.65
N THR A 109 -15.15 2.51 -33.64
CA THR A 109 -16.28 1.58 -33.42
C THR A 109 -15.91 0.32 -32.63
N ALA A 110 -14.62 -0.02 -32.53
CA ALA A 110 -14.15 -1.18 -31.75
C ALA A 110 -14.21 -0.98 -30.23
N LEU A 111 -14.42 0.25 -29.75
CA LEU A 111 -14.25 0.61 -28.33
C LEU A 111 -15.54 0.51 -27.50
N LEU A 112 -16.72 0.56 -28.12
CA LEU A 112 -18.00 0.66 -27.39
C LEU A 112 -18.32 -0.58 -26.54
N ASN A 113 -17.82 -1.76 -26.93
CA ASN A 113 -17.96 -3.00 -26.15
C ASN A 113 -16.70 -3.36 -25.35
N LEU A 114 -15.62 -2.58 -25.52
CA LEU A 114 -14.30 -2.90 -24.97
C LEU A 114 -14.30 -2.83 -23.43
N LYS A 115 -14.98 -1.83 -22.85
CA LYS A 115 -15.13 -1.71 -21.38
C LYS A 115 -15.70 -2.99 -20.78
N SER A 116 -16.88 -3.41 -21.24
CA SER A 116 -17.59 -4.51 -20.61
C SER A 116 -16.81 -5.80 -20.74
N ALA A 117 -16.17 -6.04 -21.90
CA ALA A 117 -15.34 -7.20 -22.11
C ALA A 117 -14.10 -7.21 -21.20
N ILE A 118 -13.38 -6.09 -21.09
CA ILE A 118 -12.19 -5.98 -20.24
C ILE A 118 -12.55 -6.11 -18.76
N LEU A 119 -13.58 -5.39 -18.30
CA LEU A 119 -13.99 -5.42 -16.89
C LEU A 119 -14.49 -6.81 -16.49
N ASP A 120 -15.27 -7.46 -17.36
CA ASP A 120 -15.74 -8.83 -17.15
C ASP A 120 -14.57 -9.82 -17.11
N TRP A 121 -13.59 -9.67 -18.00
CA TRP A 121 -12.37 -10.46 -17.98
C TRP A 121 -11.62 -10.31 -16.67
N TRP A 122 -11.35 -9.08 -16.21
CA TRP A 122 -10.62 -8.82 -14.96
C TRP A 122 -11.34 -9.41 -13.76
N VAL A 123 -12.63 -9.13 -13.61
CA VAL A 123 -13.43 -9.64 -12.49
C VAL A 123 -13.46 -11.18 -12.49
N THR A 124 -13.58 -11.79 -13.66
CA THR A 124 -13.55 -13.25 -13.79
C THR A 124 -12.16 -13.81 -13.46
N HIS A 125 -11.10 -13.19 -13.98
CA HIS A 125 -9.72 -13.63 -13.74
C HIS A 125 -9.34 -13.53 -12.26
N PHE A 126 -9.61 -12.39 -11.63
CA PHE A 126 -9.32 -12.17 -10.22
C PHE A 126 -10.04 -13.19 -9.32
N ASN A 127 -11.31 -13.44 -9.59
CA ASN A 127 -12.14 -14.31 -8.75
C ASN A 127 -11.97 -15.81 -9.02
N GLU A 128 -11.75 -16.21 -10.27
CA GLU A 128 -11.73 -17.63 -10.68
C GLU A 128 -10.32 -18.16 -10.96
N VAL A 129 -9.32 -17.28 -11.10
CA VAL A 129 -7.93 -17.66 -11.37
C VAL A 129 -7.05 -17.21 -10.21
N ASP A 130 -6.86 -15.91 -10.00
CA ASP A 130 -5.88 -15.40 -9.03
C ASP A 130 -6.23 -15.79 -7.60
N TYR A 131 -7.50 -15.61 -7.22
CA TYR A 131 -7.99 -16.04 -5.92
C TYR A 131 -7.71 -17.52 -5.66
N LEU A 132 -7.94 -18.40 -6.65
CA LEU A 132 -7.68 -19.85 -6.50
C LEU A 132 -6.18 -20.18 -6.52
N THR A 133 -5.38 -19.42 -7.25
CA THR A 133 -3.92 -19.58 -7.31
C THR A 133 -3.29 -19.21 -5.97
N PHE A 134 -3.67 -18.08 -5.38
CA PHE A 134 -3.03 -17.51 -4.19
C PHE A 134 -3.70 -17.87 -2.86
N ASN A 135 -4.94 -18.40 -2.84
CA ASN A 135 -5.59 -18.88 -1.61
C ASN A 135 -5.68 -20.41 -1.53
N GLN A 136 -4.68 -21.14 -2.05
CA GLN A 136 -4.68 -22.59 -1.89
C GLN A 136 -4.58 -22.99 -0.43
N GLU A 137 -5.37 -24.00 -0.04
CA GLU A 137 -5.38 -24.52 1.31
C GLU A 137 -3.96 -24.94 1.73
N GLY A 138 -3.49 -24.40 2.87
CA GLY A 138 -2.15 -24.68 3.40
C GLY A 138 -0.99 -24.06 2.61
N MET A 139 -1.24 -23.18 1.62
CA MET A 139 -0.17 -22.50 0.87
C MET A 139 0.77 -21.73 1.79
N THR A 140 0.21 -20.81 2.59
CA THR A 140 0.97 -19.97 3.53
C THR A 140 1.81 -20.81 4.48
N GLU A 141 1.20 -21.84 5.08
CA GLU A 141 1.91 -22.75 5.99
C GLU A 141 3.05 -23.50 5.29
N ARG A 142 2.83 -24.00 4.06
CA ARG A 142 3.89 -24.66 3.28
C ARG A 142 5.05 -23.73 2.99
N ILE A 143 4.77 -22.49 2.55
CA ILE A 143 5.79 -21.48 2.29
C ILE A 143 6.59 -21.22 3.56
N ILE A 144 5.92 -20.94 4.68
CA ILE A 144 6.53 -20.70 5.99
C ILE A 144 7.41 -21.87 6.43
N ARG A 145 6.93 -23.10 6.28
CA ARG A 145 7.71 -24.29 6.67
C ARG A 145 8.95 -24.48 5.80
N SER A 146 8.92 -24.10 4.52
CA SER A 146 10.07 -24.19 3.62
C SER A 146 11.00 -22.98 3.67
N ALA A 147 10.55 -21.85 4.23
CA ALA A 147 11.30 -20.62 4.22
C ALA A 147 12.63 -20.73 4.98
N ASP A 148 13.63 -20.03 4.44
CA ASP A 148 14.95 -19.87 5.01
C ASP A 148 15.37 -18.39 5.10
N SER A 149 14.61 -17.47 4.51
CA SER A 149 14.98 -16.06 4.37
C SER A 149 13.75 -15.18 4.44
N TRP A 150 13.95 -13.91 4.78
CA TRP A 150 12.85 -12.93 4.78
C TRP A 150 12.29 -12.74 3.38
N GLU A 151 13.16 -12.79 2.37
CA GLU A 151 12.81 -12.63 0.97
C GLU A 151 11.83 -13.71 0.49
N ALA A 152 11.89 -14.91 1.08
CA ALA A 152 10.94 -15.98 0.82
C ALA A 152 9.56 -15.76 1.47
N LEU A 153 9.46 -14.87 2.47
CA LEU A 153 8.24 -14.59 3.22
C LEU A 153 7.62 -13.22 2.91
N GLN A 154 8.42 -12.24 2.46
CA GLN A 154 8.02 -10.83 2.41
C GLN A 154 6.71 -10.57 1.65
N ASP A 155 6.43 -11.32 0.58
CA ASP A 155 5.24 -11.13 -0.23
C ASP A 155 3.97 -11.73 0.43
N ILE A 156 4.11 -12.62 1.42
CA ILE A 156 2.98 -13.22 2.16
C ILE A 156 2.79 -12.63 3.57
N VAL A 157 3.67 -11.73 4.01
CA VAL A 157 3.55 -11.00 5.27
C VAL A 157 2.96 -9.63 4.95
N LYS A 158 1.77 -9.37 5.48
CA LYS A 158 1.05 -8.11 5.25
C LYS A 158 1.76 -6.94 5.91
N SER A 159 1.66 -5.79 5.26
CA SER A 159 2.09 -4.52 5.83
C SER A 159 0.94 -3.93 6.63
N VAL A 160 1.17 -3.57 7.89
CA VAL A 160 0.18 -2.85 8.69
C VAL A 160 0.16 -1.35 8.37
N GLY A 161 1.14 -0.86 7.60
CA GLY A 161 1.21 0.53 7.15
C GLY A 161 1.71 1.49 8.24
N ILE A 162 2.29 0.94 9.31
CA ILE A 162 2.98 1.69 10.36
C ILE A 162 4.44 1.28 10.31
N LEU A 163 5.31 2.22 9.92
CA LEU A 163 6.69 1.96 9.55
C LEU A 163 7.46 1.15 10.61
N ASP A 164 7.37 1.58 11.87
CA ASP A 164 8.11 0.95 12.95
C ASP A 164 7.57 -0.46 13.27
N LEU A 165 6.26 -0.68 13.17
CA LEU A 165 5.66 -2.01 13.35
C LEU A 165 6.04 -2.97 12.22
N ASP A 166 5.96 -2.53 10.96
CA ASP A 166 6.40 -3.33 9.81
C ASP A 166 7.89 -3.72 9.93
N ALA A 167 8.73 -2.81 10.44
CA ALA A 167 10.15 -3.08 10.69
C ALA A 167 10.37 -4.10 11.82
N GLU A 168 9.62 -3.99 12.91
CA GLU A 168 9.64 -4.96 14.02
C GLU A 168 9.12 -6.34 13.58
N HIS A 169 8.03 -6.39 12.80
CA HIS A 169 7.51 -7.62 12.18
C HIS A 169 8.57 -8.35 11.37
N ARG A 170 9.29 -7.61 10.51
CA ARG A 170 10.44 -8.13 9.75
C ARG A 170 11.55 -8.60 10.69
N GLN A 171 11.93 -7.81 11.68
CA GLN A 171 13.03 -8.15 12.59
C GLN A 171 12.78 -9.46 13.33
N LEU A 172 11.55 -9.65 13.86
CA LEU A 172 11.17 -10.88 14.54
C LEU A 172 11.13 -12.08 13.59
N ALA A 173 10.60 -11.91 12.38
CA ALA A 173 10.59 -12.98 11.38
C ALA A 173 12.02 -13.40 10.98
N VAL A 174 12.92 -12.44 10.76
CA VAL A 174 14.35 -12.70 10.48
C VAL A 174 15.01 -13.45 11.64
N LEU A 175 14.76 -13.01 12.88
CA LEU A 175 15.30 -13.66 14.07
C LEU A 175 14.80 -15.11 14.20
N ALA A 176 13.50 -15.35 13.99
CA ALA A 176 12.91 -16.69 14.02
C ALA A 176 13.44 -17.60 12.90
N LEU A 177 13.61 -17.07 11.68
CA LEU A 177 14.21 -17.79 10.56
C LEU A 177 15.66 -18.18 10.82
N TRP A 178 16.46 -17.26 11.40
CA TRP A 178 17.83 -17.55 11.77
C TRP A 178 17.91 -18.71 12.78
N PHE A 179 17.02 -18.74 13.78
CA PHE A 179 16.93 -19.86 14.73
C PHE A 179 16.51 -21.17 14.06
N LEU A 180 15.55 -21.12 13.14
CA LEU A 180 15.13 -22.30 12.37
C LEU A 180 16.28 -22.89 11.55
N GLN A 181 17.06 -22.05 10.88
CA GLN A 181 18.22 -22.48 10.12
C GLN A 181 19.27 -23.15 11.01
N ASP A 182 19.59 -22.54 12.15
CA ASP A 182 20.58 -23.07 13.07
C ASP A 182 20.14 -24.42 13.66
N ALA A 183 18.88 -24.53 14.09
CA ALA A 183 18.30 -25.77 14.60
C ALA A 183 18.33 -26.90 13.55
N ARG A 184 18.07 -26.58 12.27
CA ARG A 184 18.17 -27.55 11.15
C ARG A 184 19.60 -28.05 10.91
N GLN A 185 20.61 -27.22 11.22
CA GLN A 185 22.02 -27.56 11.05
C GLN A 185 22.61 -28.29 12.26
N GLY A 186 21.81 -28.57 13.30
CA GLY A 186 22.28 -29.16 14.55
C GLY A 186 23.15 -28.21 15.37
N GLY A 187 22.98 -26.89 15.16
CA GLY A 187 23.69 -25.87 15.93
C GLY A 187 23.31 -25.94 17.41
N ALA A 188 24.32 -26.03 18.25
CA ALA A 188 24.20 -25.97 19.71
C ALA A 188 24.89 -24.68 20.17
N THR A 189 24.20 -23.54 20.08
CA THR A 189 24.79 -22.32 20.64
C THR A 189 24.66 -22.27 22.15
N GLN A 190 25.71 -21.76 22.77
CA GLN A 190 25.83 -21.63 24.22
C GLN A 190 25.08 -20.41 24.80
N GLU A 191 24.46 -19.56 23.97
CA GLU A 191 23.69 -18.38 24.40
C GLU A 191 22.18 -18.65 24.50
N ASN A 192 21.49 -17.99 25.44
CA ASN A 192 20.04 -18.08 25.61
C ASN A 192 19.32 -17.34 24.47
N ARG A 193 19.18 -18.02 23.35
CA ARG A 193 18.54 -17.50 22.14
C ARG A 193 17.05 -17.26 22.29
N TYR A 194 16.36 -18.04 23.13
CA TYR A 194 14.94 -17.85 23.41
C TYR A 194 14.69 -16.53 24.13
N LEU A 195 15.65 -16.05 24.93
CA LEU A 195 15.55 -14.75 25.58
C LEU A 195 15.50 -13.61 24.56
N ALA A 196 16.29 -13.67 23.48
CA ALA A 196 16.25 -12.67 22.43
C ALA A 196 14.90 -12.65 21.70
N LEU A 197 14.32 -13.82 21.41
CA LEU A 197 13.00 -13.91 20.79
C LEU A 197 11.90 -13.36 21.71
N TYR A 198 11.93 -13.74 22.99
CA TYR A 198 11.01 -13.23 24.02
C TYR A 198 11.11 -11.71 24.15
N GLN A 199 12.32 -11.16 24.27
CA GLN A 199 12.54 -9.72 24.45
C GLN A 199 12.11 -8.93 23.23
N ALA A 200 12.37 -9.44 22.02
CA ALA A 200 11.93 -8.80 20.78
C ALA A 200 10.39 -8.78 20.70
N ALA A 201 9.72 -9.90 21.02
CA ALA A 201 8.26 -9.99 21.02
C ALA A 201 7.64 -9.09 22.10
N GLU A 202 8.18 -9.10 23.32
CA GLU A 202 7.71 -8.26 24.43
C GLU A 202 7.87 -6.77 24.10
N ALA A 203 8.97 -6.38 23.45
CA ALA A 203 9.20 -5.01 23.03
C ALA A 203 8.20 -4.57 21.94
N HIS A 204 7.98 -5.41 20.92
CA HIS A 204 7.03 -5.16 19.84
C HIS A 204 5.60 -5.02 20.38
N PHE A 205 5.11 -6.00 21.14
CA PHE A 205 3.75 -5.97 21.69
C PHE A 205 3.52 -4.77 22.59
N ARG A 206 4.51 -4.38 23.42
CA ARG A 206 4.41 -3.17 24.23
C ARG A 206 4.32 -1.91 23.36
N HIS A 207 5.06 -1.85 22.25
CA HIS A 207 5.01 -0.73 21.33
C HIS A 207 3.65 -0.65 20.64
N GLU A 208 3.17 -1.76 20.08
CA GLU A 208 1.87 -1.86 19.45
C GLU A 208 0.73 -1.49 20.40
N GLU A 209 0.71 -2.06 21.61
CA GLU A 209 -0.29 -1.74 22.64
C GLU A 209 -0.28 -0.26 23.04
N ALA A 210 0.92 0.36 23.09
CA ALA A 210 1.06 1.78 23.36
C ALA A 210 0.51 2.64 22.22
N LEU A 211 0.72 2.24 20.96
CA LEU A 211 0.12 2.89 19.79
C LEU A 211 -1.41 2.80 19.84
N ILE A 212 -1.95 1.61 20.11
CA ILE A 212 -3.40 1.38 20.25
C ILE A 212 -3.98 2.28 21.34
N ALA A 213 -3.36 2.31 22.51
CA ALA A 213 -3.82 3.10 23.65
C ALA A 213 -3.73 4.61 23.39
N SER A 214 -2.60 5.09 22.87
CA SER A 214 -2.35 6.52 22.64
C SER A 214 -3.26 7.12 21.56
N HIS A 215 -3.59 6.34 20.53
CA HIS A 215 -4.52 6.77 19.47
C HIS A 215 -5.98 6.43 19.75
N GLY A 216 -6.29 5.79 20.89
CA GLY A 216 -7.65 5.45 21.30
C GLY A 216 -8.35 4.47 20.35
N LEU A 217 -7.60 3.53 19.78
CA LEU A 217 -8.15 2.47 18.93
C LEU A 217 -8.90 1.43 19.78
N PRO A 218 -10.04 0.88 19.33
CA PRO A 218 -10.84 -0.05 20.13
C PRO A 218 -10.17 -1.43 20.28
N ASP A 219 -10.70 -2.27 21.18
CA ASP A 219 -10.31 -3.70 21.36
C ASP A 219 -8.90 -3.99 21.90
N LEU A 220 -8.26 -3.03 22.59
CA LEU A 220 -6.94 -3.22 23.23
C LEU A 220 -6.87 -4.48 24.10
N GLU A 221 -7.84 -4.71 24.99
CA GLU A 221 -7.81 -5.85 25.92
C GLU A 221 -7.84 -7.21 25.20
N ARG A 222 -8.58 -7.31 24.09
CA ARG A 222 -8.57 -8.50 23.25
C ARG A 222 -7.18 -8.70 22.63
N HIS A 223 -6.56 -7.62 22.17
CA HIS A 223 -5.23 -7.67 21.57
C HIS A 223 -4.18 -8.20 22.57
N LYS A 224 -4.15 -7.61 23.78
CA LYS A 224 -3.26 -8.02 24.88
C LYS A 224 -3.38 -9.49 25.25
N THR A 225 -4.60 -10.02 25.25
CA THR A 225 -4.83 -11.45 25.57
C THR A 225 -4.12 -12.38 24.57
N LEU A 226 -4.03 -12.00 23.29
CA LEU A 226 -3.30 -12.78 22.27
C LEU A 226 -1.80 -12.71 22.52
N HIS A 227 -1.27 -11.52 22.83
CA HIS A 227 0.15 -11.30 23.13
C HIS A 227 0.59 -12.08 24.37
N ASP A 228 -0.18 -12.02 25.45
CA ASP A 228 0.09 -12.73 26.70
C ASP A 228 0.27 -14.24 26.47
N GLY A 229 -0.50 -14.83 25.55
CA GLY A 229 -0.40 -16.24 25.19
C GLY A 229 0.93 -16.61 24.52
N LEU A 230 1.39 -15.81 23.55
CA LEU A 230 2.69 -16.04 22.92
C LEU A 230 3.83 -15.78 23.91
N LEU A 231 3.77 -14.68 24.66
CA LEU A 231 4.79 -14.32 25.65
C LEU A 231 4.94 -15.40 26.72
N ALA A 232 3.84 -15.99 27.20
CA ALA A 232 3.88 -17.11 28.14
C ALA A 232 4.58 -18.33 27.52
N THR A 233 4.33 -18.62 26.25
CA THR A 233 4.97 -19.72 25.52
C THR A 233 6.48 -19.49 25.38
N LEU A 234 6.89 -18.30 24.93
CA LEU A 234 8.30 -17.93 24.79
C LEU A 234 9.02 -17.90 26.14
N ARG A 235 8.37 -17.38 27.19
CA ARG A 235 8.90 -17.38 28.56
C ARG A 235 9.14 -18.80 29.06
N ALA A 236 8.21 -19.73 28.83
CA ALA A 236 8.40 -21.12 29.22
C ALA A 236 9.64 -21.75 28.56
N TRP A 237 9.96 -21.38 27.32
CA TRP A 237 11.18 -21.84 26.64
C TRP A 237 12.45 -21.23 27.22
N VAL A 238 12.41 -19.94 27.59
CA VAL A 238 13.49 -19.27 28.34
C VAL A 238 13.75 -20.01 29.65
N ASP A 239 12.70 -20.26 30.44
CA ASP A 239 12.80 -20.90 31.75
C ASP A 239 13.30 -22.36 31.63
N ALA A 240 12.86 -23.10 30.61
CA ALA A 240 13.33 -24.46 30.33
C ALA A 240 14.83 -24.47 30.00
N TRP A 241 15.28 -23.53 29.16
CA TRP A 241 16.69 -23.38 28.81
C TRP A 241 17.54 -23.05 30.05
N GLU A 242 17.07 -22.15 30.93
CA GLU A 242 17.76 -21.80 32.18
C GLU A 242 17.87 -22.99 33.14
N GLN A 243 16.95 -23.95 33.06
CA GLN A 243 16.96 -25.19 33.84
C GLN A 243 17.82 -26.30 33.21
N GLY A 244 18.44 -26.05 32.06
CA GLY A 244 19.30 -27.02 31.36
C GLY A 244 18.58 -27.86 30.30
N ASP A 245 17.30 -27.58 30.02
CA ASP A 245 16.54 -28.21 28.94
C ASP A 245 16.65 -27.36 27.67
N HIS A 246 17.67 -27.65 26.87
CA HIS A 246 18.11 -26.80 25.76
C HIS A 246 17.53 -27.17 24.39
N VAL A 247 16.56 -28.11 24.31
CA VAL A 247 16.11 -28.65 23.03
C VAL A 247 14.68 -28.19 22.70
N VAL A 248 14.58 -27.10 21.93
CA VAL A 248 13.35 -26.77 21.19
C VAL A 248 13.44 -27.40 19.80
N SER A 249 12.40 -28.12 19.39
CA SER A 249 12.40 -28.80 18.09
C SER A 249 12.19 -27.80 16.93
N VAL A 250 12.61 -28.18 15.73
CA VAL A 250 12.36 -27.40 14.51
C VAL A 250 10.85 -27.17 14.33
N GLU A 251 10.03 -28.17 14.65
CA GLU A 251 8.58 -28.10 14.58
C GLU A 251 8.02 -27.03 15.53
N SER A 252 8.54 -26.93 16.76
CA SER A 252 8.14 -25.89 17.70
C SER A 252 8.46 -24.48 17.18
N LEU A 253 9.65 -24.27 16.63
CA LEU A 253 10.03 -22.98 16.03
C LEU A 253 9.16 -22.64 14.81
N GLN A 254 8.81 -23.63 13.99
CA GLN A 254 7.89 -23.44 12.86
C GLN A 254 6.50 -23.01 13.33
N VAL A 255 5.99 -23.59 14.42
CA VAL A 255 4.69 -23.21 15.00
C VAL A 255 4.71 -21.74 15.44
N ILE A 256 5.81 -21.24 16.02
CA ILE A 256 5.93 -19.82 16.39
C ILE A 256 5.97 -18.93 15.16
N LEU A 257 6.72 -19.29 14.13
CA LEU A 257 6.78 -18.50 12.90
C LEU A 257 5.42 -18.47 12.18
N ILE A 258 4.69 -19.60 12.17
CA ILE A 258 3.30 -19.65 11.67
C ILE A 258 2.41 -18.73 12.49
N TRP A 259 2.43 -18.85 13.82
CA TRP A 259 1.62 -17.99 14.68
C TRP A 259 1.91 -16.50 14.43
N TRP A 260 3.20 -16.14 14.32
CA TRP A 260 3.64 -14.75 14.10
C TRP A 260 3.06 -14.17 12.81
N ILE A 261 3.24 -14.88 11.69
CA ILE A 261 2.77 -14.41 10.38
C ILE A 261 1.24 -14.41 10.32
N THR A 262 0.59 -15.41 10.91
CA THR A 262 -0.87 -15.44 11.03
C THR A 262 -1.39 -14.26 11.86
N HIS A 263 -0.73 -13.93 12.98
CA HIS A 263 -1.10 -12.80 13.82
C HIS A 263 -1.00 -11.47 13.05
N ILE A 264 0.12 -11.22 12.37
CA ILE A 264 0.30 -10.04 11.52
C ILE A 264 -0.83 -9.95 10.48
N ASN A 265 -1.07 -11.05 9.75
CA ASN A 265 -1.97 -11.05 8.61
C ASN A 265 -3.46 -10.98 8.99
N GLU A 266 -3.85 -11.61 10.10
CA GLU A 266 -5.25 -11.80 10.50
C GLU A 266 -5.69 -10.91 11.66
N VAL A 267 -4.74 -10.37 12.43
CA VAL A 267 -5.00 -9.50 13.57
C VAL A 267 -4.47 -8.10 13.28
N ASP A 268 -3.17 -7.90 13.13
CA ASP A 268 -2.55 -6.57 13.11
C ASP A 268 -2.93 -5.80 11.84
N ALA A 269 -2.81 -6.42 10.66
CA ALA A 269 -3.10 -5.76 9.39
C ALA A 269 -4.57 -5.30 9.27
N PRO A 270 -5.59 -6.13 9.59
CA PRO A 270 -6.96 -5.65 9.68
C PRO A 270 -7.16 -4.57 10.77
N PHE A 271 -6.45 -4.70 11.91
CA PHE A 271 -6.56 -3.79 13.04
C PHE A 271 -6.07 -2.38 12.70
N PHE A 272 -4.93 -2.27 12.02
CA PHE A 272 -4.33 -1.00 11.56
C PHE A 272 -4.68 -0.65 10.12
N SER A 273 -5.74 -1.25 9.56
CA SER A 273 -6.21 -0.91 8.21
C SER A 273 -6.33 0.61 8.01
N ALA A 274 -5.94 1.06 6.80
CA ALA A 274 -5.91 2.48 6.46
C ALA A 274 -7.23 3.19 6.76
N GLU A 275 -8.38 2.53 6.52
CA GLU A 275 -9.71 3.07 6.85
C GLU A 275 -9.88 3.34 8.35
N ARG A 276 -9.47 2.38 9.19
CA ARG A 276 -9.61 2.49 10.65
C ARG A 276 -8.66 3.54 11.21
N VAL A 277 -7.41 3.54 10.77
CA VAL A 277 -6.41 4.56 11.13
C VAL A 277 -6.87 5.94 10.70
N SER A 278 -7.24 6.11 9.44
CA SER A 278 -7.74 7.36 8.88
C SER A 278 -8.88 7.97 9.71
N ARG A 279 -9.89 7.15 10.02
CA ARG A 279 -11.08 7.59 10.77
C ARG A 279 -10.75 8.07 12.19
N HIS A 280 -9.85 7.36 12.89
CA HIS A 280 -9.59 7.61 14.32
C HIS A 280 -8.42 8.56 14.57
N VAL A 281 -7.45 8.60 13.65
CA VAL A 281 -6.16 9.28 13.83
C VAL A 281 -6.07 10.56 13.01
N PHE A 282 -6.30 10.50 11.69
CA PHE A 282 -5.99 11.63 10.79
C PHE A 282 -6.83 12.88 11.06
N THR A 283 -8.02 12.70 11.64
CA THR A 283 -8.90 13.82 12.04
C THR A 283 -8.45 14.54 13.32
N ARG A 284 -7.49 13.98 14.08
CA ARG A 284 -7.07 14.47 15.40
C ARG A 284 -5.61 14.89 15.46
N VAL A 285 -4.76 14.27 14.64
CA VAL A 285 -3.34 14.59 14.58
C VAL A 285 -3.11 15.94 13.91
N SER A 286 -2.16 16.70 14.45
CA SER A 286 -1.79 18.03 13.95
C SER A 286 -0.28 18.27 13.84
N GLN A 287 0.53 17.30 14.28
CA GLN A 287 1.99 17.39 14.31
C GLN A 287 2.62 16.29 13.48
N TRP A 288 3.74 16.62 12.83
CA TRP A 288 4.52 15.69 12.02
C TRP A 288 4.99 14.48 12.82
N ASP A 289 5.53 14.70 14.02
CA ASP A 289 6.11 13.63 14.85
C ASP A 289 5.11 12.52 15.19
N GLU A 290 3.83 12.87 15.32
CA GLU A 290 2.73 11.91 15.55
C GLU A 290 2.25 11.23 14.27
N PHE A 291 2.41 11.87 13.11
CA PHE A 291 1.89 11.38 11.83
C PHE A 291 2.91 10.59 11.02
N ARG A 292 4.20 10.90 11.16
CA ARG A 292 5.28 10.37 10.32
C ARG A 292 5.32 8.84 10.24
N ILE A 293 4.83 8.16 11.28
CA ILE A 293 4.78 6.70 11.36
C ILE A 293 3.88 6.05 10.30
N PHE A 294 2.93 6.81 9.72
CA PHE A 294 2.03 6.33 8.66
C PHE A 294 2.60 6.53 7.25
N LEU A 295 3.78 7.13 7.13
CA LEU A 295 4.46 7.33 5.85
C LEU A 295 5.71 6.48 5.77
N ARG A 296 5.91 5.84 4.62
CA ARG A 296 7.12 5.12 4.28
C ARG A 296 8.13 6.10 3.69
N PHE A 297 9.31 6.16 4.29
CA PHE A 297 10.42 6.94 3.73
C PHE A 297 10.94 6.28 2.46
N THR A 298 10.90 7.03 1.37
CA THR A 298 11.41 6.64 0.06
C THR A 298 12.90 6.37 0.11
N GLY A 299 13.60 7.07 1.00
CA GLY A 299 15.05 7.01 1.12
C GLY A 299 15.82 7.99 0.28
N VAL A 300 15.14 8.77 -0.56
CA VAL A 300 15.72 9.92 -1.25
C VAL A 300 15.50 11.11 -0.33
N ALA A 301 16.58 11.65 0.24
CA ALA A 301 16.51 12.63 1.33
C ALA A 301 15.69 13.87 0.95
N GLU A 302 15.81 14.36 -0.28
CA GLU A 302 15.04 15.49 -0.79
C GLU A 302 13.54 15.20 -0.89
N VAL A 303 13.16 13.99 -1.34
CA VAL A 303 11.77 13.55 -1.45
C VAL A 303 11.15 13.40 -0.05
N ASP A 304 11.86 12.73 0.85
CA ASP A 304 11.41 12.52 2.24
C ASP A 304 11.27 13.85 3.00
N TYR A 305 12.15 14.82 2.73
CA TYR A 305 12.05 16.17 3.28
C TYR A 305 10.82 16.91 2.75
N ASP A 306 10.54 16.84 1.45
CA ASP A 306 9.34 17.43 0.88
C ASP A 306 8.07 16.78 1.42
N HIS A 307 8.08 15.45 1.64
CA HIS A 307 6.98 14.72 2.26
C HIS A 307 6.67 15.23 3.67
N GLU A 308 7.69 15.49 4.49
CA GLU A 308 7.52 16.11 5.81
C GLU A 308 6.85 17.49 5.70
N ILE A 309 7.34 18.35 4.81
CA ILE A 309 6.82 19.72 4.63
C ILE A 309 5.37 19.70 4.17
N ILE A 310 5.05 18.89 3.16
CA ILE A 310 3.69 18.76 2.60
C ILE A 310 2.74 18.21 3.65
N THR A 311 3.13 17.13 4.34
CA THR A 311 2.33 16.55 5.41
C THR A 311 2.07 17.55 6.52
N SER A 312 3.10 18.28 6.94
CA SER A 312 2.98 19.33 7.96
C SER A 312 2.03 20.44 7.53
N LEU A 313 1.91 20.77 6.24
CA LEU A 313 0.90 21.68 5.72
C LEU A 313 -0.49 21.03 5.76
N MET A 314 -0.63 19.79 5.29
CA MET A 314 -1.91 19.07 5.25
C MET A 314 -2.53 18.87 6.64
N LEU A 315 -1.69 18.59 7.65
CA LEU A 315 -2.13 18.46 9.04
C LEU A 315 -2.71 19.76 9.61
N ARG A 316 -2.37 20.92 9.04
CA ARG A 316 -2.86 22.25 9.43
C ARG A 316 -4.00 22.76 8.54
N ILE A 317 -4.58 21.92 7.68
CA ILE A 317 -5.72 22.26 6.80
C ILE A 317 -6.95 22.74 7.55
N ASP A 318 -7.07 22.47 8.85
CA ASP A 318 -8.16 22.94 9.71
C ASP A 318 -7.75 24.14 10.60
N GLN A 319 -6.46 24.52 10.58
CA GLN A 319 -5.85 25.56 11.42
C GLN A 319 -4.77 26.32 10.64
N PRO A 320 -5.12 27.15 9.66
CA PRO A 320 -4.15 27.84 8.83
C PRO A 320 -3.50 28.91 9.72
N THR A 321 -2.20 28.74 9.99
CA THR A 321 -1.46 29.63 10.89
C THR A 321 -1.24 31.00 10.26
N VAL A 322 -2.24 31.89 10.33
CA VAL A 322 -2.07 33.36 10.36
C VAL A 322 -3.24 33.99 11.12
N VAL A 323 -3.00 34.34 12.38
CA VAL A 323 -3.49 35.52 13.14
C VAL A 323 -4.67 36.30 12.54
N ALA A 324 -5.83 35.68 12.38
CA ALA A 324 -7.07 36.41 12.52
C ALA A 324 -7.33 36.52 14.02
N SER A 325 -7.47 37.74 14.56
CA SER A 325 -8.09 37.86 15.89
C SER A 325 -9.44 37.14 15.84
N ALA A 326 -9.96 36.68 16.99
CA ALA A 326 -11.30 36.09 17.05
C ALA A 326 -12.37 36.99 16.37
N ASP A 327 -12.09 38.30 16.29
CA ASP A 327 -12.92 39.35 15.70
C ASP A 327 -12.74 39.56 14.17
N ALA A 328 -11.91 38.78 13.48
CA ALA A 328 -11.72 38.94 12.04
C ALA A 328 -13.01 38.62 11.26
N THR A 329 -13.31 39.44 10.25
CA THR A 329 -14.47 39.25 9.38
C THR A 329 -14.33 37.98 8.54
N ASP A 330 -15.46 37.43 8.09
CA ASP A 330 -15.48 36.22 7.27
C ASP A 330 -14.70 36.38 5.95
N ASP A 331 -14.67 37.59 5.37
CA ASP A 331 -13.89 37.91 4.17
C ASP A 331 -12.37 37.81 4.41
N VAL A 332 -11.89 38.24 5.59
CA VAL A 332 -10.47 38.13 5.97
C VAL A 332 -10.10 36.66 6.17
N LYS A 333 -10.95 35.89 6.86
CA LYS A 333 -10.75 34.45 7.07
C LYS A 333 -10.71 33.71 5.74
N LEU A 334 -11.63 34.00 4.83
CA LEU A 334 -11.65 33.39 3.49
C LEU A 334 -10.37 33.69 2.71
N LYS A 335 -9.90 34.94 2.70
CA LYS A 335 -8.65 35.31 2.02
C LYS A 335 -7.43 34.56 2.58
N GLN A 336 -7.36 34.42 3.90
CA GLN A 336 -6.29 33.65 4.54
C GLN A 336 -6.30 32.18 4.11
N TRP A 337 -7.49 31.57 4.07
CA TRP A 337 -7.64 30.21 3.56
C TRP A 337 -7.17 30.08 2.11
N LEU A 338 -7.59 30.99 1.23
CA LEU A 338 -7.20 30.94 -0.17
C LEU A 338 -5.68 31.04 -0.35
N VAL A 339 -5.02 31.93 0.39
CA VAL A 339 -3.54 32.04 0.39
C VAL A 339 -2.88 30.75 0.88
N PHE A 340 -3.44 30.13 1.91
CA PHE A 340 -2.94 28.85 2.43
C PHE A 340 -3.06 27.72 1.38
N PHE A 341 -4.20 27.59 0.69
CA PHE A 341 -4.36 26.60 -0.38
C PHE A 341 -3.47 26.89 -1.58
N ASP A 342 -3.31 28.16 -1.97
CA ASP A 342 -2.41 28.54 -3.06
C ASP A 342 -0.96 28.13 -2.71
N THR A 343 -0.53 28.37 -1.47
CA THR A 343 0.79 27.94 -0.97
C THR A 343 0.94 26.41 -1.01
N MET A 344 -0.05 25.68 -0.51
CA MET A 344 -0.03 24.21 -0.50
C MET A 344 0.05 23.62 -1.92
N ILE A 345 -0.76 24.14 -2.84
CA ILE A 345 -0.78 23.72 -4.24
C ILE A 345 0.58 23.99 -4.89
N ASP A 346 1.22 25.12 -4.61
CA ASP A 346 2.52 25.45 -5.19
C ASP A 346 3.64 24.55 -4.64
N VAL A 347 3.63 24.22 -3.34
CA VAL A 347 4.58 23.27 -2.74
C VAL A 347 4.40 21.88 -3.34
N VAL A 348 3.17 21.36 -3.39
CA VAL A 348 2.87 20.04 -3.98
C VAL A 348 3.25 20.01 -5.47
N ARG A 349 2.94 21.06 -6.23
CA ARG A 349 3.31 21.14 -7.65
C ARG A 349 4.83 21.08 -7.84
N LYS A 350 5.58 21.78 -6.99
CA LYS A 350 7.05 21.79 -7.05
C LYS A 350 7.61 20.39 -6.75
N HIS A 351 7.16 19.78 -5.66
CA HIS A 351 7.54 18.42 -5.28
C HIS A 351 7.26 17.41 -6.40
N PHE A 352 6.05 17.38 -6.94
CA PHE A 352 5.71 16.50 -8.07
C PHE A 352 6.56 16.76 -9.31
N ALA A 353 6.98 18.00 -9.57
CA ALA A 353 7.86 18.29 -10.71
C ALA A 353 9.28 17.73 -10.48
N GLU A 354 9.77 17.75 -9.24
CA GLU A 354 11.06 17.18 -8.86
C GLU A 354 11.04 15.65 -8.96
N GLU A 355 10.00 15.00 -8.44
CA GLU A 355 9.79 13.55 -8.58
C GLU A 355 9.69 13.11 -10.05
N GLN A 356 8.90 13.83 -10.86
CA GLN A 356 8.77 13.53 -12.30
C GLN A 356 10.09 13.67 -13.04
N LYS A 357 10.90 14.66 -12.66
CA LYS A 357 12.24 14.82 -13.19
C LYS A 357 13.12 13.63 -12.79
N LEU A 358 13.11 13.24 -11.51
CA LEU A 358 13.88 12.11 -11.00
C LEU A 358 13.48 10.79 -11.71
N MET A 359 12.19 10.52 -11.83
CA MET A 359 11.64 9.39 -12.57
C MET A 359 12.11 9.36 -14.03
N ALA A 360 12.12 10.51 -14.71
CA ALA A 360 12.56 10.61 -16.09
C ALA A 360 14.08 10.42 -16.25
N GLU A 361 14.87 10.97 -15.33
CA GLU A 361 16.34 10.87 -15.33
C GLU A 361 16.79 9.41 -15.11
N HIS A 362 16.13 8.69 -14.21
CA HIS A 362 16.44 7.29 -13.89
C HIS A 362 15.64 6.27 -14.70
N ARG A 363 14.72 6.71 -15.56
CA ARG A 363 13.84 5.87 -16.40
C ARG A 363 13.04 4.84 -15.59
N LEU A 364 12.47 5.29 -14.48
CA LEU A 364 11.73 4.42 -13.56
C LEU A 364 10.46 3.85 -14.23
N PRO A 365 10.09 2.58 -13.93
CA PRO A 365 8.88 1.97 -14.48
C PRO A 365 7.62 2.71 -14.02
N LEU A 366 6.52 2.57 -14.76
CA LEU A 366 5.21 3.19 -14.44
C LEU A 366 5.20 4.72 -14.28
N SER A 367 6.31 5.43 -14.59
CA SER A 367 6.43 6.89 -14.46
C SER A 367 5.23 7.66 -15.03
N LYS A 368 4.71 7.25 -16.20
CA LYS A 368 3.56 7.92 -16.82
C LYS A 368 2.29 7.81 -15.98
N ILE A 369 2.06 6.66 -15.35
CA ILE A 369 0.90 6.43 -14.47
C ILE A 369 1.06 7.28 -13.21
N HIS A 370 2.25 7.29 -12.61
CA HIS A 370 2.59 8.16 -11.47
C HIS A 370 2.35 9.64 -11.78
N CYS A 371 2.84 10.15 -12.92
CA CYS A 371 2.57 11.51 -13.38
C CYS A 371 1.07 11.83 -13.51
N ASN A 372 0.26 10.85 -13.89
CA ASN A 372 -1.19 11.05 -14.01
C ASN A 372 -1.85 11.17 -12.63
N GLU A 373 -1.39 10.42 -11.63
CA GLU A 373 -1.84 10.57 -10.24
C GLU A 373 -1.53 11.98 -9.72
N HIS A 374 -0.31 12.49 -9.97
CA HIS A 374 0.06 13.88 -9.67
C HIS A 374 -0.89 14.89 -10.30
N ALA A 375 -1.15 14.74 -11.59
CA ALA A 375 -2.01 15.65 -12.33
C ALA A 375 -3.45 15.65 -11.79
N ARG A 376 -3.99 14.47 -11.45
CA ARG A 376 -5.34 14.34 -10.87
C ARG A 376 -5.43 14.98 -9.49
N PHE A 377 -4.44 14.75 -8.63
CA PHE A 377 -4.44 15.36 -7.30
C PHE A 377 -4.35 16.88 -7.37
N LEU A 378 -3.48 17.43 -8.22
CA LEU A 378 -3.42 18.88 -8.44
C LEU A 378 -4.75 19.44 -8.97
N GLN A 379 -5.41 18.75 -9.89
CA GLN A 379 -6.73 19.15 -10.38
C GLN A 379 -7.78 19.12 -9.27
N LEU A 380 -7.75 18.10 -8.41
CA LEU A 380 -8.63 17.97 -7.25
C LEU A 380 -8.43 19.13 -6.28
N MET A 381 -7.18 19.45 -5.93
CA MET A 381 -6.82 20.56 -5.05
C MET A 381 -7.23 21.92 -5.60
N LEU A 382 -7.04 22.16 -6.90
CA LEU A 382 -7.53 23.36 -7.59
C LEU A 382 -9.07 23.47 -7.51
N GLY A 383 -9.77 22.35 -7.70
CA GLY A 383 -11.24 22.30 -7.57
C GLY A 383 -11.71 22.63 -6.15
N TYR A 384 -11.04 22.10 -5.12
CA TYR A 384 -11.31 22.46 -3.73
C TYR A 384 -11.09 23.95 -3.47
N ARG A 385 -9.96 24.49 -3.91
CA ARG A 385 -9.62 25.92 -3.79
C ARG A 385 -10.66 26.82 -4.47
N GLU A 386 -11.17 26.43 -5.64
CA GLU A 386 -12.25 27.15 -6.33
C GLU A 386 -13.59 27.08 -5.58
N ASN A 387 -13.94 25.92 -5.04
CA ASN A 387 -15.18 25.75 -4.28
C ASN A 387 -15.17 26.53 -2.97
N ILE A 388 -14.02 26.58 -2.29
CA ILE A 388 -13.83 27.41 -1.09
C ILE A 388 -13.97 28.90 -1.45
N ALA A 389 -13.36 29.36 -2.54
CA ALA A 389 -13.44 30.75 -2.99
C ALA A 389 -14.88 31.23 -3.26
N HIS A 390 -15.74 30.32 -3.72
CA HIS A 390 -17.15 30.59 -3.99
C HIS A 390 -18.09 30.26 -2.82
N GLY A 391 -17.57 29.85 -1.65
CA GLY A 391 -18.39 29.45 -0.50
C GLY A 391 -19.22 28.18 -0.74
N ARG A 392 -18.87 27.36 -1.74
CA ARG A 392 -19.54 26.08 -2.06
C ARG A 392 -19.06 24.93 -1.20
N MET A 393 -18.00 25.13 -0.43
CA MET A 393 -17.35 24.11 0.38
C MET A 393 -16.86 24.70 1.70
N LEU A 394 -17.12 23.96 2.79
CA LEU A 394 -16.59 24.25 4.10
C LEU A 394 -15.40 23.33 4.40
N ILE A 395 -14.42 23.89 5.08
CA ILE A 395 -13.26 23.14 5.55
C ILE A 395 -13.68 22.40 6.82
N SER A 396 -13.41 21.09 6.85
CA SER A 396 -13.88 20.19 7.88
C SER A 396 -12.86 19.09 8.15
N ALA A 397 -13.03 18.38 9.27
CA ALA A 397 -12.22 17.20 9.58
C ALA A 397 -12.33 16.12 8.48
N VAL A 398 -13.51 15.94 7.88
CA VAL A 398 -13.74 15.00 6.76
C VAL A 398 -12.95 15.41 5.53
N PHE A 399 -12.89 16.70 5.24
CA PHE A 399 -12.10 17.21 4.12
C PHE A 399 -10.60 16.99 4.34
N LYS A 400 -10.09 17.30 5.54
CA LYS A 400 -8.70 17.02 5.93
C LYS A 400 -8.38 15.52 5.80
N GLN A 401 -9.28 14.67 6.28
CA GLN A 401 -9.16 13.21 6.18
C GLN A 401 -9.00 12.77 4.72
N HIS A 402 -9.89 13.21 3.81
CA HIS A 402 -9.81 12.80 2.39
C HIS A 402 -8.49 13.18 1.71
N ILE A 403 -7.91 14.34 2.03
CA ILE A 403 -6.62 14.75 1.49
C ILE A 403 -5.49 13.88 2.05
N LEU A 404 -5.50 13.63 3.36
CA LEU A 404 -4.50 12.78 4.02
C LEU A 404 -4.59 11.32 3.56
N ASP A 405 -5.80 10.81 3.29
CA ASP A 405 -6.01 9.45 2.77
C ASP A 405 -5.31 9.26 1.43
N TRP A 406 -5.56 10.19 0.49
CA TRP A 406 -4.88 10.15 -0.81
C TRP A 406 -3.37 10.30 -0.64
N TRP A 407 -2.93 11.23 0.22
CA TRP A 407 -1.51 11.49 0.44
C TRP A 407 -0.76 10.28 0.99
N VAL A 408 -1.28 9.64 2.04
CA VAL A 408 -0.68 8.43 2.63
C VAL A 408 -0.66 7.28 1.63
N GLU A 409 -1.76 7.09 0.90
CA GLU A 409 -1.84 6.08 -0.16
C GLU A 409 -0.80 6.35 -1.25
N HIS A 410 -0.67 7.59 -1.71
CA HIS A 410 0.29 7.98 -2.74
C HIS A 410 1.73 7.76 -2.30
N VAL A 411 2.12 8.30 -1.14
CA VAL A 411 3.49 8.16 -0.62
C VAL A 411 3.84 6.69 -0.42
N ASN A 412 2.95 5.88 0.16
CA ASN A 412 3.25 4.50 0.50
C ASN A 412 3.17 3.53 -0.69
N GLN A 413 2.25 3.75 -1.64
CA GLN A 413 2.00 2.82 -2.74
C GLN A 413 2.57 3.28 -4.10
N PHE A 414 2.94 4.55 -4.24
CA PHE A 414 3.56 5.09 -5.45
C PHE A 414 4.99 5.55 -5.18
N ASP A 415 5.18 6.52 -4.28
CA ASP A 415 6.51 7.13 -4.10
C ASP A 415 7.52 6.14 -3.53
N TYR A 416 7.16 5.47 -2.43
CA TYR A 416 8.02 4.48 -1.79
C TYR A 416 8.49 3.38 -2.77
N PRO A 417 7.63 2.61 -3.45
CA PRO A 417 8.09 1.57 -4.38
C PRO A 417 8.80 2.15 -5.61
N THR A 418 8.47 3.37 -6.05
CA THR A 418 9.14 4.01 -7.20
C THR A 418 10.56 4.43 -6.87
N PHE A 419 10.79 5.03 -5.70
CA PHE A 419 12.07 5.66 -5.37
C PHE A 419 12.97 4.80 -4.46
N SER A 420 12.43 3.85 -3.70
CA SER A 420 13.23 2.97 -2.83
C SER A 420 14.25 2.12 -3.60
N VAL A 421 14.03 1.88 -4.89
CA VAL A 421 15.02 1.19 -5.76
C VAL A 421 16.28 2.00 -5.99
N LEU A 422 16.22 3.34 -5.86
CA LEU A 422 17.38 4.22 -6.01
C LEU A 422 18.36 4.11 -4.84
N LYS A 423 17.92 3.60 -3.68
CA LYS A 423 18.78 3.26 -2.55
C LYS A 423 19.65 2.02 -2.79
N LEU A 424 19.21 1.09 -3.64
CA LEU A 424 19.89 -0.19 -3.83
C LEU A 424 21.24 -0.04 -4.55
N ASP A 425 21.52 1.11 -5.17
CA ASP A 425 22.80 1.37 -5.85
C ASP A 425 23.92 1.85 -4.92
N ASP A 426 23.61 2.32 -3.69
CA ASP A 426 24.63 2.86 -2.76
C ASP A 426 25.23 1.81 -1.80
N ASP A 427 24.64 0.61 -1.68
CA ASP A 427 25.15 -0.49 -0.84
C ASP A 427 26.13 -1.44 -1.59
N LEU A 428 26.63 -1.03 -2.76
CA LEU A 428 27.67 -1.72 -3.52
C LEU A 428 29.07 -1.11 -3.28
N PHE A 429 29.49 -0.90 -2.03
CA PHE A 429 30.90 -0.61 -1.71
C PHE A 429 31.40 -1.20 -0.39
#